data_AF-D2U3V1-F1
#
_entry.id   AF-D2U3V1-F1
#
_cell.length_a   1.000
_cell.length_b   1.000
_cell.length_c   1.000
_cell.angle_alpha   90.00
_cell.angle_beta   90.00
_cell.angle_gamma   90.00
#
_symmetry.space_group_name_H-M   'P 1'
#
loop_
_entity.id
_entity.type
_entity.pdbx_description
1 polymer ?
#
loop_
_entity_poly.entity_id
_entity_poly.type
_entity_poly.pdbx_seq_one_letter_code
_entity_poly.pdbx_strand_id
1 'polypeptide(L)'
;MNEWKHDDPIYFNNREIELHIGSQKQVSFRSMEKEGTTYIVSSACHDMANPTPIQHQQSGGRSVAEALSYIKNSYPHQQVKALIPIAQSNKLVFSTRGHFVLLEVDINAGKIQSAKIHDSKGGLLDTFYRGAKHLTKQLLADENLGLDKNFAVTSEHHSDQSLLNGNDCGRFSAYYDKKIIDNDLSKANAVDARAFFEQNFKKTS
;
A
#
# COMPACT_ATOMS: atom_id res chain seq x y z
N MET A 1 -7.84 -10.01 39.20
CA MET A 1 -6.38 -9.97 39.07
C MET A 1 -6.10 -10.91 37.90
N ASN A 2 -6.13 -10.38 36.67
CA ASN A 2 -6.15 -11.20 35.46
C ASN A 2 -4.81 -11.04 34.74
N GLU A 3 -4.09 -12.14 34.72
CA GLU A 3 -2.81 -12.34 34.07
C GLU A 3 -2.98 -12.30 32.55
N TRP A 4 -2.07 -11.58 31.89
CA TRP A 4 -1.86 -11.64 30.46
C TRP A 4 -1.09 -12.93 30.15
N LYS A 5 -1.69 -13.82 29.34
CA LYS A 5 -0.94 -14.93 28.74
C LYS A 5 -0.30 -14.46 27.44
N HIS A 6 0.97 -14.82 27.33
CA HIS A 6 1.92 -14.51 26.27
C HIS A 6 1.50 -15.02 24.89
N ASP A 7 2.05 -14.32 23.90
CA ASP A 7 2.25 -14.68 22.48
C ASP A 7 1.09 -14.46 21.52
N ASP A 8 0.88 -13.20 21.13
CA ASP A 8 0.29 -12.84 19.84
C ASP A 8 0.91 -11.51 19.33
N PRO A 9 1.46 -11.45 18.10
CA PRO A 9 1.98 -10.21 17.54
C PRO A 9 0.82 -9.24 17.30
N ILE A 10 0.78 -8.17 18.10
CA ILE A 10 -0.13 -6.99 18.07
C ILE A 10 -1.16 -7.04 16.93
N TYR A 11 -2.22 -7.82 17.13
CA TYR A 11 -3.37 -7.88 16.24
C TYR A 11 -4.36 -6.78 16.66
N PHE A 12 -4.33 -5.65 15.96
CA PHE A 12 -5.32 -4.58 16.10
C PHE A 12 -6.66 -5.02 15.51
N ASN A 13 -7.58 -5.58 16.30
CA ASN A 13 -8.98 -5.88 15.94
C ASN A 13 -9.20 -6.31 14.46
N ASN A 14 -8.38 -7.25 13.99
CA ASN A 14 -8.34 -7.62 12.58
C ASN A 14 -9.57 -8.45 12.20
N ARG A 15 -10.37 -7.98 11.24
CA ARG A 15 -10.98 -8.92 10.30
C ARG A 15 -9.96 -9.17 9.19
N GLU A 16 -9.36 -10.36 9.20
CA GLU A 16 -8.73 -10.89 7.99
C GLU A 16 -9.84 -11.20 6.99
N ILE A 17 -9.86 -10.50 5.86
CA ILE A 17 -10.81 -10.76 4.80
C ILE A 17 -10.11 -11.66 3.78
N GLU A 18 -10.48 -12.95 3.82
CA GLU A 18 -9.97 -13.97 2.92
C GLU A 18 -10.74 -13.93 1.59
N LEU A 19 -10.00 -13.97 0.48
CA LEU A 19 -10.59 -14.21 -0.84
C LEU A 19 -10.06 -15.49 -1.45
N HIS A 20 -11.00 -16.24 -2.03
CA HIS A 20 -10.75 -17.46 -2.78
C HIS A 20 -10.84 -17.14 -4.26
N ILE A 21 -9.73 -17.31 -4.99
CA ILE A 21 -9.71 -17.32 -6.46
C ILE A 21 -9.29 -18.73 -6.86
N GLY A 22 -10.25 -19.55 -7.29
CA GLY A 22 -10.04 -20.99 -7.47
C GLY A 22 -9.72 -21.69 -6.13
N SER A 23 -8.69 -22.54 -6.10
CA SER A 23 -8.24 -23.27 -4.89
C SER A 23 -7.13 -22.57 -4.10
N GLN A 24 -6.66 -21.39 -4.54
CA GLN A 24 -5.57 -20.67 -3.88
C GLN A 24 -6.11 -19.51 -3.04
N LYS A 25 -5.79 -19.55 -1.74
CA LYS A 25 -6.02 -18.47 -0.77
C LYS A 25 -4.95 -17.41 -1.00
N GLN A 26 -5.32 -16.20 -1.44
CA GLN A 26 -4.29 -15.22 -1.79
C GLN A 26 -4.54 -13.78 -1.34
N VAL A 27 -5.52 -13.52 -0.47
CA VAL A 27 -5.76 -12.15 -0.03
C VAL A 27 -5.90 -12.05 1.49
N SER A 28 -5.00 -11.28 2.09
CA SER A 28 -5.09 -10.79 3.46
C SER A 28 -5.17 -9.27 3.34
N PHE A 29 -6.39 -8.74 3.47
CA PHE A 29 -6.57 -7.36 3.90
C PHE A 29 -6.73 -7.37 5.41
N ARG A 30 -6.20 -6.35 6.07
CA ARG A 30 -6.59 -6.01 7.44
C ARG A 30 -7.46 -4.75 7.38
N SER A 31 -8.49 -4.72 8.22
CA SER A 31 -9.43 -3.61 8.29
C SER A 31 -9.58 -3.13 9.72
N MET A 32 -9.78 -1.83 9.90
CA MET A 32 -10.17 -1.25 11.17
C MET A 32 -11.04 0.00 10.94
N GLU A 33 -11.98 0.24 11.85
CA GLU A 33 -12.77 1.47 11.84
C GLU A 33 -12.19 2.46 12.87
N LYS A 34 -12.01 3.72 12.46
CA LYS A 34 -11.61 4.80 13.35
C LYS A 34 -12.27 6.09 12.89
N GLU A 35 -12.90 6.81 13.82
CA GLU A 35 -13.51 8.13 13.57
C GLU A 35 -14.47 8.13 12.37
N GLY A 36 -15.25 7.06 12.20
CA GLY A 36 -16.21 6.92 11.09
C GLY A 36 -15.60 6.62 9.72
N THR A 37 -14.30 6.34 9.65
CA THR A 37 -13.60 5.88 8.44
C THR A 37 -13.16 4.43 8.60
N THR A 38 -13.46 3.60 7.60
CA THR A 38 -12.93 2.23 7.51
C THR A 38 -11.58 2.27 6.82
N TYR A 39 -10.51 1.99 7.55
CA TYR A 39 -9.17 1.85 7.00
C TYR A 39 -8.96 0.42 6.52
N ILE A 40 -8.54 0.26 5.27
CA ILE A 40 -8.21 -1.03 4.66
C ILE A 40 -6.73 -1.03 4.32
N VAL A 41 -5.93 -1.85 5.01
CA VAL A 41 -4.53 -2.06 4.64
C VAL A 41 -4.45 -3.35 3.82
N SER A 42 -3.85 -3.20 2.66
CA SER A 42 -3.68 -4.24 1.66
C SER A 42 -2.28 -4.86 1.77
N SER A 43 -2.13 -6.16 1.46
CA SER A 43 -0.82 -6.68 1.08
C SER A 43 -0.30 -5.97 -0.18
N ALA A 44 1.00 -6.10 -0.45
CA ALA A 44 1.64 -5.42 -1.58
C ALA A 44 1.00 -5.78 -2.93
N CYS A 45 0.99 -4.80 -3.84
CA CYS A 45 0.53 -4.92 -5.23
C CYS A 45 1.59 -4.38 -6.21
N HIS A 46 1.46 -4.66 -7.51
CA HIS A 46 2.25 -3.99 -8.57
C HIS A 46 1.46 -2.94 -9.34
N ASP A 47 2.17 -1.98 -9.94
CA ASP A 47 1.63 -0.96 -10.83
C ASP A 47 1.74 -1.31 -12.33
N MET A 48 2.22 -2.51 -12.69
CA MET A 48 2.44 -2.89 -14.10
C MET A 48 1.18 -3.39 -14.83
N ALA A 49 1.03 -3.02 -16.11
CA ALA A 49 0.02 -3.61 -17.01
C ALA A 49 0.31 -5.07 -17.37
N ASN A 50 1.58 -5.37 -17.70
CA ASN A 50 2.02 -6.67 -18.20
C ASN A 50 3.26 -7.13 -17.41
N PRO A 51 3.08 -7.54 -16.15
CA PRO A 51 4.19 -7.98 -15.32
C PRO A 51 4.79 -9.28 -15.88
N THR A 52 6.11 -9.47 -15.79
CA THR A 52 6.67 -10.82 -15.93
C THR A 52 6.19 -11.69 -14.76
N PRO A 53 6.13 -13.04 -14.90
CA PRO A 53 5.68 -13.92 -13.81
C PRO A 53 6.43 -13.70 -12.49
N ILE A 54 7.74 -13.44 -12.56
CA ILE A 54 8.57 -13.16 -11.37
C ILE A 54 8.16 -11.85 -10.71
N GLN A 55 7.99 -10.79 -11.48
CA GLN A 55 7.59 -9.48 -10.92
C GLN A 55 6.15 -9.51 -10.39
N HIS A 56 5.26 -10.27 -11.05
CA HIS A 56 3.91 -10.52 -10.58
C HIS A 56 3.94 -11.22 -9.22
N GLN A 57 4.67 -12.32 -9.09
CA GLN A 57 4.80 -13.07 -7.84
C GLN A 57 5.44 -12.24 -6.71
N GLN A 58 6.51 -11.49 -7.01
CA GLN A 58 7.20 -10.64 -6.03
C GLN A 58 6.32 -9.49 -5.50
N SER A 59 5.28 -9.14 -6.23
CA SER A 59 4.33 -8.07 -5.88
C SER A 59 3.00 -8.62 -5.38
N GLY A 60 2.99 -9.83 -4.84
CA GLY A 60 1.79 -10.47 -4.28
C GLY A 60 0.80 -11.00 -5.31
N GLY A 61 1.17 -11.07 -6.59
CA GLY A 61 0.36 -11.65 -7.65
C GLY A 61 -0.85 -10.81 -8.06
N ARG A 62 -0.84 -9.49 -7.81
CA ARG A 62 -1.97 -8.62 -8.15
C ARG A 62 -1.57 -7.19 -8.48
N SER A 63 -2.37 -6.58 -9.34
CA SER A 63 -2.29 -5.17 -9.67
C SER A 63 -2.98 -4.30 -8.62
N VAL A 64 -2.62 -3.02 -8.58
CA VAL A 64 -3.33 -2.01 -7.78
C VAL A 64 -4.79 -1.87 -8.22
N ALA A 65 -5.07 -1.98 -9.52
CA ALA A 65 -6.42 -1.85 -10.05
C ALA A 65 -7.34 -2.97 -9.55
N GLU A 66 -6.88 -4.23 -9.56
CA GLU A 66 -7.62 -5.37 -9.02
C GLU A 66 -7.90 -5.19 -7.52
N ALA A 67 -6.91 -4.74 -6.74
CA ALA A 67 -7.08 -4.50 -5.31
C ALA A 67 -8.12 -3.38 -5.05
N LEU A 68 -8.05 -2.27 -5.79
CA LEU A 68 -9.00 -1.17 -5.64
C LEU A 68 -10.41 -1.56 -6.07
N SER A 69 -10.56 -2.31 -7.18
CA SER A 69 -11.83 -2.84 -7.65
C SER A 69 -12.49 -3.72 -6.59
N TYR A 70 -11.71 -4.61 -5.96
CA TYR A 70 -12.21 -5.42 -4.85
C TYR A 70 -12.66 -4.57 -3.66
N ILE A 71 -11.84 -3.61 -3.22
CA ILE A 71 -12.16 -2.77 -2.06
C ILE A 71 -13.42 -1.95 -2.32
N LYS A 72 -13.53 -1.26 -3.47
CA LYS A 72 -14.72 -0.43 -3.76
C LYS A 72 -16.01 -1.25 -3.81
N ASN A 73 -15.94 -2.48 -4.31
CA ASN A 73 -17.10 -3.37 -4.44
C ASN A 73 -17.49 -4.00 -3.10
N SER A 74 -16.52 -4.21 -2.21
CA SER A 74 -16.75 -4.73 -0.85
C SER A 74 -17.34 -3.68 0.10
N TYR A 75 -17.09 -2.40 -0.18
CA TYR A 75 -17.53 -1.28 0.65
C TYR A 75 -18.34 -0.24 -0.16
N PRO A 76 -19.49 -0.63 -0.74
CA PRO A 76 -20.25 0.22 -1.67
C PRO A 76 -20.96 1.40 -1.01
N HIS A 77 -21.00 1.46 0.33
CA HIS A 77 -21.77 2.46 1.09
C HIS A 77 -20.98 3.14 2.22
N GLN A 78 -19.67 2.89 2.31
CA GLN A 78 -18.84 3.37 3.42
C GLN A 78 -17.82 4.41 2.97
N GLN A 79 -17.36 5.22 3.92
CA GLN A 79 -16.13 5.99 3.80
C GLN A 79 -14.96 5.06 4.09
N VAL A 80 -14.10 4.86 3.10
CA VAL A 80 -12.96 3.96 3.17
C VAL A 80 -11.69 4.71 2.82
N LYS A 81 -10.63 4.46 3.60
CA LYS A 81 -9.26 4.82 3.25
C LYS A 81 -8.45 3.56 2.99
N ALA A 82 -8.10 3.32 1.74
CA ALA A 82 -7.28 2.17 1.35
C ALA A 82 -5.79 2.55 1.39
N LEU A 83 -4.99 1.71 2.04
CA LEU A 83 -3.54 1.86 2.22
C LEU A 83 -2.86 0.66 1.57
N ILE A 84 -2.27 0.88 0.40
CA ILE A 84 -1.79 -0.19 -0.50
C ILE A 84 -0.30 -0.01 -0.75
N PRO A 85 0.57 -0.86 -0.19
CA PRO A 85 1.98 -0.89 -0.57
C PRO A 85 2.10 -1.26 -2.05
N ILE A 86 2.83 -0.45 -2.82
CA ILE A 86 3.07 -0.70 -4.24
C ILE A 86 4.53 -1.01 -4.47
N ALA A 87 4.80 -2.17 -5.06
CA ALA A 87 6.09 -2.51 -5.64
C ALA A 87 6.19 -1.87 -7.03
N GLN A 88 6.80 -0.70 -7.11
CA GLN A 88 6.98 -0.04 -8.39
C GLN A 88 8.11 -0.69 -9.16
N SER A 89 7.76 -1.23 -10.31
CA SER A 89 8.64 -2.07 -11.12
C SER A 89 8.96 -1.38 -12.45
N ASN A 90 9.48 -0.16 -12.39
CA ASN A 90 9.92 0.57 -13.59
C ASN A 90 11.44 0.47 -13.80
N LYS A 91 11.83 0.42 -15.07
CA LYS A 91 13.22 0.25 -15.51
C LYS A 91 14.05 1.48 -15.14
N LEU A 92 15.02 1.33 -14.24
CA LEU A 92 15.99 2.37 -13.91
C LEU A 92 17.27 2.15 -14.72
N VAL A 93 17.44 2.94 -15.77
CA VAL A 93 18.61 3.04 -16.67
C VAL A 93 19.05 1.70 -17.30
N PHE A 94 19.51 0.71 -16.50
CA PHE A 94 19.92 -0.63 -16.95
C PHE A 94 19.44 -1.80 -16.06
N SER A 95 18.64 -1.56 -15.01
CA SER A 95 18.10 -2.65 -14.15
C SER A 95 16.68 -2.36 -13.64
N THR A 96 15.94 -3.42 -13.33
CA THR A 96 14.66 -3.34 -12.60
C THR A 96 14.96 -3.31 -11.10
N ARG A 97 15.04 -2.12 -10.52
CA ARG A 97 15.11 -1.98 -9.07
C ARG A 97 13.71 -1.68 -8.53
N GLY A 98 13.15 -2.63 -7.79
CA GLY A 98 11.88 -2.44 -7.11
C GLY A 98 11.99 -1.32 -6.08
N HIS A 99 11.11 -0.33 -6.16
CA HIS A 99 10.95 0.71 -5.16
C HIS A 99 9.57 0.57 -4.55
N PHE A 100 9.52 0.43 -3.22
CA PHE A 100 8.25 0.34 -2.52
C PHE A 100 7.80 1.71 -2.07
N VAL A 101 6.54 2.03 -2.37
CA VAL A 101 5.84 3.23 -1.91
C VAL A 101 4.51 2.82 -1.27
N LEU A 102 3.86 3.73 -0.55
CA LEU A 102 2.49 3.51 -0.06
C LEU A 102 1.51 4.33 -0.89
N LEU A 103 0.47 3.71 -1.42
CA LEU A 103 -0.66 4.40 -2.02
C LEU A 103 -1.77 4.55 -0.97
N GLU A 104 -2.15 5.80 -0.71
CA GLU A 104 -3.36 6.17 0.02
C GLU A 104 -4.46 6.49 -0.99
N VAL A 105 -5.64 5.90 -0.82
CA VAL A 105 -6.81 6.13 -1.68
C VAL A 105 -8.05 6.38 -0.83
N ASP A 106 -8.72 7.51 -1.07
CA ASP A 106 -10.02 7.78 -0.48
C ASP A 106 -11.13 7.23 -1.37
N ILE A 107 -12.01 6.43 -0.78
CA ILE A 107 -13.17 5.85 -1.43
C ILE A 107 -14.40 6.22 -0.61
N ASN A 108 -15.42 6.78 -1.26
CA ASN A 108 -16.69 7.08 -0.61
C ASN A 108 -17.82 6.43 -1.41
N ALA A 109 -18.61 5.57 -0.75
CA ALA A 109 -19.73 4.87 -1.36
C ALA A 109 -19.34 4.18 -2.69
N GLY A 110 -18.24 3.41 -2.65
CA GLY A 110 -17.70 2.70 -3.81
C GLY A 110 -17.07 3.61 -4.89
N LYS A 111 -16.96 4.92 -4.69
CA LYS A 111 -16.35 5.86 -5.64
C LYS A 111 -14.99 6.32 -5.14
N ILE A 112 -13.93 6.04 -5.91
CA ILE A 112 -12.57 6.55 -5.66
C ILE A 112 -12.57 8.07 -5.86
N GLN A 113 -12.23 8.83 -4.82
CA GLN A 113 -12.21 10.29 -4.81
C GLN A 113 -10.82 10.84 -5.08
N SER A 114 -9.80 10.25 -4.45
CA SER A 114 -8.42 10.74 -4.48
C SER A 114 -7.45 9.57 -4.42
N ALA A 115 -6.23 9.78 -4.92
CA ALA A 115 -5.13 8.85 -4.74
C ALA A 115 -3.81 9.61 -4.59
N LYS A 116 -3.02 9.21 -3.59
CA LYS A 116 -1.74 9.82 -3.26
C LYS A 116 -0.71 8.75 -2.98
N ILE A 117 0.46 8.88 -3.59
CA ILE A 117 1.64 8.08 -3.29
C ILE A 117 2.47 8.79 -2.23
N HIS A 118 2.82 8.08 -1.16
CA HIS A 118 3.79 8.50 -0.16
C HIS A 118 5.12 7.83 -0.48
N ASP A 119 6.10 8.63 -0.92
CA ASP A 119 7.46 8.17 -1.17
C ASP A 119 8.38 8.57 0.00
N SER A 120 8.95 7.57 0.65
CA SER A 120 9.96 7.78 1.70
C SER A 120 11.28 8.32 1.16
N LYS A 121 11.54 8.17 -0.14
CA LYS A 121 12.70 8.75 -0.82
C LYS A 121 12.30 10.09 -1.43
N GLY A 122 13.13 11.11 -1.21
CA GLY A 122 12.86 12.47 -1.67
C GLY A 122 12.90 12.66 -3.19
N GLY A 123 11.84 12.26 -3.92
CA GLY A 123 11.64 12.62 -5.33
C GLY A 123 12.20 11.65 -6.38
N LEU A 124 12.72 10.48 -6.00
CA LEU A 124 13.16 9.47 -6.98
C LEU A 124 11.99 8.97 -7.83
N LEU A 125 10.81 8.82 -7.20
CA LEU A 125 9.57 8.40 -7.83
C LEU A 125 9.26 9.14 -9.14
N ASP A 126 9.23 10.46 -9.09
CA ASP A 126 8.78 11.26 -10.22
C ASP A 126 9.90 11.50 -11.24
N THR A 127 11.15 11.57 -10.76
CA THR A 127 12.33 11.84 -11.59
C THR A 127 12.73 10.62 -12.43
N PHE A 128 12.64 9.41 -11.88
CA PHE A 128 13.13 8.20 -12.54
C PHE A 128 12.03 7.20 -12.88
N TYR A 129 11.02 7.07 -12.01
CA TYR A 129 9.99 6.04 -12.16
C TYR A 129 8.72 6.57 -12.84
N ARG A 130 8.55 7.90 -12.94
CA ARG A 130 7.29 8.57 -13.36
C ARG A 130 6.08 7.97 -12.65
N GLY A 131 6.25 7.58 -11.38
CA GLY A 131 5.38 6.58 -10.75
C GLY A 131 3.92 6.99 -10.66
N ALA A 132 3.63 8.23 -10.24
CA ALA A 132 2.27 8.75 -10.22
C ALA A 132 1.64 8.81 -11.62
N LYS A 133 2.38 9.29 -12.63
CA LYS A 133 1.90 9.34 -14.02
C LYS A 133 1.66 7.95 -14.60
N HIS A 134 2.54 6.99 -14.31
CA HIS A 134 2.39 5.61 -14.73
C HIS A 134 1.14 5.00 -14.10
N LEU A 135 1.02 5.07 -12.78
CA LEU A 135 -0.11 4.52 -12.05
C LEU A 135 -1.43 5.17 -12.48
N THR A 136 -1.46 6.49 -12.67
CA THR A 136 -2.63 7.21 -13.22
C THR A 136 -3.09 6.59 -14.54
N LYS A 137 -2.17 6.38 -15.48
CA LYS A 137 -2.50 5.78 -16.78
C LYS A 137 -3.08 4.37 -16.63
N GLN A 138 -2.54 3.56 -15.72
CA GLN A 138 -3.00 2.20 -15.50
C GLN A 138 -4.39 2.16 -14.87
N LEU A 139 -4.61 2.99 -13.84
CA LEU A 139 -5.91 3.06 -13.18
C LEU A 139 -6.99 3.59 -14.13
N LEU A 140 -6.68 4.60 -14.96
CA LEU A 140 -7.61 5.11 -15.97
C LEU A 140 -7.93 4.10 -17.09
N ALA A 141 -7.08 3.10 -17.31
CA ALA A 141 -7.32 2.06 -18.31
C ALA A 141 -8.27 0.96 -17.80
N ASP A 142 -8.50 0.86 -16.48
CA ASP A 142 -9.43 -0.10 -15.90
C ASP A 142 -10.82 0.52 -15.71
N GLU A 143 -11.72 0.19 -16.64
CA GLU A 143 -13.10 0.71 -16.65
C GLU A 143 -13.89 0.32 -15.38
N ASN A 144 -13.53 -0.78 -14.70
CA ASN A 144 -14.22 -1.22 -13.48
C ASN A 144 -14.03 -0.24 -12.31
N LEU A 145 -12.97 0.58 -12.35
CA LEU A 145 -12.72 1.57 -11.31
C LEU A 145 -13.68 2.75 -11.43
N GLY A 146 -14.20 3.06 -12.62
CA GLY A 146 -15.17 4.13 -12.85
C GLY A 146 -14.62 5.52 -12.52
N LEU A 147 -13.35 5.76 -12.87
CA LEU A 147 -12.63 7.01 -12.58
C LEU A 147 -13.02 8.13 -13.55
N ASP A 148 -12.98 9.37 -13.08
CA ASP A 148 -13.11 10.54 -13.96
C ASP A 148 -11.91 10.62 -14.90
N LYS A 149 -12.12 11.12 -16.13
CA LYS A 149 -11.04 11.30 -17.12
C LYS A 149 -9.90 12.21 -16.65
N ASN A 150 -10.16 13.10 -15.69
CA ASN A 150 -9.19 14.01 -15.10
C ASN A 150 -8.60 13.47 -13.79
N PHE A 151 -8.96 12.23 -13.39
CA PHE A 151 -8.37 11.60 -12.22
C PHE A 151 -6.85 11.52 -12.38
N ALA A 152 -6.14 11.90 -11.33
CA ALA A 152 -4.70 11.85 -11.29
C ALA A 152 -4.24 11.38 -9.91
N VAL A 153 -3.27 10.47 -9.92
CA VAL A 153 -2.51 10.11 -8.73
C VAL A 153 -1.51 11.24 -8.46
N THR A 154 -1.44 11.67 -7.20
CA THR A 154 -0.46 12.65 -6.73
C THR A 154 0.68 11.97 -5.98
N SER A 155 1.80 12.67 -5.79
CA SER A 155 2.96 12.17 -5.04
C SER A 155 3.29 13.14 -3.90
N GLU A 156 3.60 12.61 -2.73
CA GLU A 156 4.16 13.33 -1.59
C GLU A 156 5.50 12.71 -1.19
N HIS A 157 6.54 13.53 -1.17
CA HIS A 157 7.92 13.10 -0.97
C HIS A 157 8.37 13.48 0.45
N HIS A 158 8.66 12.47 1.28
CA HIS A 158 8.94 12.69 2.71
C HIS A 158 10.43 12.83 3.00
N SER A 159 11.30 12.26 2.17
CA SER A 159 12.77 12.26 2.37
C SER A 159 13.25 11.61 3.67
N ASP A 160 12.40 10.79 4.31
CA ASP A 160 12.72 10.04 5.54
C ASP A 160 13.78 8.96 5.32
N GLN A 161 13.93 8.51 4.07
CA GLN A 161 14.95 7.57 3.64
C GLN A 161 15.98 8.25 2.74
N SER A 162 17.26 8.04 3.04
CA SER A 162 18.34 8.44 2.13
C SER A 162 18.16 7.81 0.74
N LEU A 163 18.37 8.61 -0.31
CA LEU A 163 18.25 8.20 -1.72
C LEU A 163 19.06 6.92 -2.05
N LEU A 164 20.25 6.80 -1.46
CA LEU A 164 21.19 5.69 -1.70
C LEU A 164 20.90 4.47 -0.84
N ASN A 165 20.10 4.61 0.23
CA ASN A 165 19.69 3.49 1.03
C ASN A 165 18.66 2.66 0.25
N GLY A 166 19.00 1.42 -0.08
CA GLY A 166 18.16 0.52 -0.88
C GLY A 166 17.09 -0.23 -0.10
N ASN A 167 17.26 -0.37 1.21
CA ASN A 167 16.72 -1.53 1.92
C ASN A 167 15.53 -1.21 2.83
N ASP A 168 15.25 0.07 3.06
CA ASP A 168 14.21 0.50 4.01
C ASP A 168 12.87 0.90 3.36
N CYS A 169 12.78 1.03 2.04
CA CYS A 169 11.56 1.54 1.36
C CYS A 169 10.32 0.69 1.68
N GLY A 170 10.45 -0.65 1.69
CA GLY A 170 9.36 -1.54 2.09
C GLY A 170 8.96 -1.42 3.57
N ARG A 171 9.93 -1.11 4.46
CA ARG A 171 9.64 -0.87 5.89
C ARG A 171 8.86 0.42 6.09
N PHE A 172 9.24 1.47 5.36
CA PHE A 172 8.51 2.74 5.36
C PHE A 172 7.10 2.58 4.81
N SER A 173 6.88 1.84 3.71
CA SER A 173 5.52 1.59 3.22
C SER A 173 4.61 0.93 4.26
N ALA A 174 5.15 -0.04 5.01
CA ALA A 174 4.42 -0.72 6.09
C ALA A 174 4.32 0.11 7.38
N TYR A 175 5.17 1.12 7.58
CA TYR A 175 5.13 1.99 8.75
C TYR A 175 4.22 3.22 8.53
N TYR A 176 4.17 3.73 7.31
CA TYR A 176 3.32 4.83 6.91
C TYR A 176 1.84 4.50 7.07
N ASP A 177 1.43 3.25 6.86
CA ASP A 177 0.03 2.87 7.05
C ASP A 177 -0.45 3.15 8.50
N LYS A 178 0.36 2.79 9.49
CA LYS A 178 0.11 3.01 10.92
C LYS A 178 0.11 4.50 11.23
N LYS A 179 1.07 5.24 10.67
CA LYS A 179 1.17 6.68 10.89
C LYS A 179 0.02 7.47 10.26
N ILE A 180 -0.49 7.05 9.12
CA ILE A 180 -1.68 7.65 8.51
C ILE A 180 -2.93 7.36 9.36
N ILE A 181 -3.09 6.12 9.83
CA ILE A 181 -4.18 5.74 10.75
C ILE A 181 -4.12 6.57 12.04
N ASP A 182 -2.92 6.83 12.57
CA ASP A 182 -2.70 7.60 13.79
C ASP A 182 -2.76 9.13 13.58
N ASN A 183 -2.89 9.60 12.34
CA ASN A 183 -2.77 11.02 11.97
C ASN A 183 -1.44 11.66 12.42
N ASP A 184 -0.33 10.93 12.22
CA ASP A 184 1.00 11.29 12.74
C ASP A 184 2.11 11.09 11.70
N LEU A 185 1.77 11.11 10.42
CA LEU A 185 2.73 10.89 9.32
C LEU A 185 3.89 11.88 9.33
N SER A 186 3.65 13.13 9.74
CA SER A 186 4.70 14.17 9.84
C SER A 186 5.79 13.88 10.88
N LYS A 187 5.58 12.89 11.76
CA LYS A 187 6.59 12.43 12.74
C LYS A 187 7.31 11.16 12.30
N ALA A 188 7.09 10.67 11.08
CA ALA A 188 7.76 9.48 10.58
C ALA A 188 9.28 9.69 10.51
N ASN A 189 10.05 8.64 10.84
CA ASN A 189 11.51 8.65 10.78
C ASN A 189 12.05 7.22 10.65
N ALA A 190 13.31 7.10 10.25
CA ALA A 190 13.95 5.81 9.98
C ALA A 190 14.15 4.92 11.22
N VAL A 191 14.34 5.51 12.42
CA VAL A 191 14.57 4.74 13.65
C VAL A 191 13.29 4.00 14.03
N ASP A 192 12.18 4.73 14.08
CA ASP A 192 10.88 4.17 14.43
C ASP A 192 10.37 3.20 13.36
N ALA A 193 10.59 3.48 12.07
CA ALA A 193 10.23 2.57 10.99
C ALA A 193 10.95 1.21 11.11
N ARG A 194 12.24 1.22 11.51
CA ARG A 194 13.00 0.00 11.76
C ARG A 194 12.50 -0.74 13.00
N ALA A 195 12.31 -0.03 14.12
CA ALA A 195 11.80 -0.62 15.35
C ALA A 195 10.41 -1.25 15.15
N PHE A 196 9.52 -0.54 14.45
CA PHE A 196 8.20 -1.06 14.06
C PHE A 196 8.32 -2.35 13.26
N PHE A 197 9.19 -2.39 12.25
CA PHE A 197 9.38 -3.58 11.43
C PHE A 197 9.91 -4.77 12.25
N GLU A 198 10.87 -4.52 13.14
CA GLU A 198 11.43 -5.56 14.01
C GLU A 198 10.40 -6.12 14.99
N GLN A 199 9.53 -5.28 15.54
CA GLN A 199 8.50 -5.71 16.49
C GLN A 199 7.35 -6.46 15.83
N ASN A 200 7.03 -6.15 14.57
CA ASN A 200 5.80 -6.64 13.93
C ASN A 200 6.04 -7.68 12.83
N PHE A 201 7.28 -7.81 12.31
CA PHE A 201 7.55 -8.66 11.14
C PHE A 201 8.81 -9.53 11.25
N LYS A 202 9.69 -9.34 12.25
CA LYS A 202 10.70 -10.36 12.54
C LYS A 202 10.00 -11.52 13.23
N LYS A 203 9.96 -12.69 12.58
CA LYS A 203 9.70 -13.95 13.27
C LYS A 203 10.71 -14.06 14.42
N THR A 204 10.23 -14.30 15.63
CA THR A 204 11.02 -15.06 16.61
C THR A 204 11.42 -16.36 15.92
N SER A 205 12.72 -16.48 15.69
CA SER A 205 13.40 -17.61 15.05
C SER A 205 13.03 -18.94 15.68
#